data_AF-A0A8H2ZLG0-F1
#
_entry.id   AF-A0A8H2ZLG0-F1
#
_cell.length_a   1.000
_cell.length_b   1.000
_cell.length_c   1.000
_cell.angle_alpha   90.00
_cell.angle_beta   90.00
_cell.angle_gamma   90.00
#
_symmetry.space_group_name_H-M   'P 1'
#
loop_
_entity.id
_entity.type
_entity.pdbx_description
1 polymer ?
#
loop_
_entity_poly.entity_id
_entity_poly.type
_entity_poly.pdbx_seq_one_letter_code
_entity_poly.pdbx_strand_id
1 'polypeptide(L)'
;MYFPFLTCEVECENSSLDIADRQNAHSQTILLKGLFHLFRLVGRESELHGIPNGFSFSHSDVNVQILAHYLVITDEKKPEYYQEPIAKFGIRKTVLGDHRWVAWTVTRNILDLWVQDHFKLICSAIDMLPVNLNFLSEPQPRDVDLISSHSRIGPAS
;
A
#
# COMPACT_ATOMS: atom_id res chain seq x y z
N MET A 1 11.56 6.71 -3.61
CA MET A 1 11.10 7.99 -3.02
C MET A 1 10.02 7.64 -2.01
N TYR A 2 10.19 7.93 -0.71
CA TYR A 2 9.18 7.59 0.30
C TYR A 2 8.31 8.82 0.60
N PHE A 3 7.25 9.02 -0.18
CA PHE A 3 6.13 9.85 0.26
C PHE A 3 5.18 8.95 1.05
N PRO A 4 4.63 9.39 2.21
CA PRO A 4 3.84 8.54 3.12
C PRO A 4 2.49 8.07 2.56
N PHE A 5 2.21 8.37 1.29
CA PHE A 5 1.00 8.00 0.55
C PHE A 5 1.29 7.70 -0.93
N LEU A 6 2.55 7.81 -1.38
CA LEU A 6 2.91 7.65 -2.79
C LEU A 6 4.27 6.94 -2.90
N THR A 7 4.25 5.74 -3.47
CA THR A 7 5.47 4.98 -3.77
C THR A 7 5.64 4.85 -5.28
N CYS A 8 6.89 4.75 -5.71
CA CYS A 8 7.23 4.58 -7.11
C CYS A 8 8.42 3.65 -7.21
N GLU A 9 8.26 2.55 -7.93
CA GLU A 9 9.30 1.57 -8.18
C GLU A 9 9.47 1.36 -9.68
N VAL A 10 10.70 1.06 -10.08
CA VAL A 10 11.10 0.89 -11.48
C VAL A 10 11.67 -0.50 -11.69
N GLU A 11 11.27 -1.12 -12.79
CA GLU A 11 11.86 -2.35 -13.29
C GLU A 11 12.65 -2.08 -14.58
N CYS A 12 13.81 -2.70 -14.69
CA CYS A 12 14.65 -2.66 -15.89
C CYS A 12 14.45 -3.94 -16.71
N GLU A 13 14.42 -3.79 -18.05
CA GLU A 13 14.51 -4.82 -19.10
C GLU A 13 13.85 -6.20 -18.84
N ASN A 14 12.81 -6.51 -19.63
CA ASN A 14 12.17 -7.83 -19.77
C ASN A 14 11.59 -8.48 -18.50
N SER A 15 11.70 -7.88 -17.31
CA SER A 15 10.93 -8.27 -16.14
C SER A 15 9.50 -7.74 -16.22
N SER A 16 8.56 -8.54 -15.71
CA SER A 16 7.21 -8.05 -15.44
C SER A 16 7.28 -6.98 -14.36
N LEU A 17 6.30 -6.07 -14.31
CA LEU A 17 6.17 -5.11 -13.21
C LEU A 17 5.83 -5.78 -11.86
N ASP A 18 5.90 -7.11 -11.76
CA ASP A 18 5.46 -7.87 -10.58
C ASP A 18 6.38 -7.65 -9.38
N ILE A 19 7.68 -7.48 -9.60
CA ILE A 19 8.65 -7.17 -8.54
C ILE A 19 8.40 -5.77 -7.99
N ALA A 20 8.36 -4.73 -8.84
CA ALA A 20 7.98 -3.37 -8.44
C ALA A 20 6.59 -3.32 -7.77
N ASP A 21 5.58 -4.02 -8.31
CA ASP A 21 4.25 -4.09 -7.69
C ASP A 21 4.31 -4.67 -6.28
N ARG A 22 5.11 -5.72 -6.05
CA ARG A 22 5.30 -6.32 -4.72
C ARG A 22 6.03 -5.39 -3.75
N GLN A 23 7.07 -4.71 -4.20
CA GLN A 23 7.82 -3.75 -3.38
C GLN A 23 6.94 -2.55 -2.98
N ASN A 24 6.16 -2.05 -3.94
CA ASN A 24 5.14 -1.04 -3.72
C ASN A 24 4.08 -1.52 -2.72
N ALA A 25 3.48 -2.69 -2.96
CA ALA A 25 2.45 -3.26 -2.08
C ALA A 25 2.96 -3.47 -0.65
N HIS A 26 4.21 -3.91 -0.48
CA HIS A 26 4.84 -4.04 0.82
C HIS A 26 4.94 -2.69 1.54
N SER A 27 5.50 -1.68 0.87
CA SER A 27 5.67 -0.34 1.44
C SER A 27 4.32 0.30 1.79
N GLN A 28 3.33 0.20 0.90
CA GLN A 28 1.98 0.72 1.14
C GLN A 28 1.26 -0.02 2.27
N THR A 29 1.43 -1.34 2.39
CA THR A 29 0.87 -2.11 3.51
C THR A 29 1.45 -1.66 4.86
N ILE A 30 2.74 -1.36 4.94
CA ILE A 30 3.36 -0.82 6.16
C ILE A 30 2.75 0.55 6.52
N LEU A 31 2.56 1.41 5.52
CA LEU A 31 1.94 2.73 5.72
C LEU A 31 0.48 2.60 6.20
N LEU A 32 -0.33 1.75 5.56
CA LEU A 32 -1.71 1.50 5.95
C LEU A 32 -1.82 0.88 7.35
N LYS A 33 -0.90 0.00 7.74
CA LYS A 33 -0.79 -0.49 9.12
C LYS A 33 -0.60 0.66 10.10
N GLY A 34 0.36 1.54 9.82
CA GLY A 34 0.62 2.73 10.63
C GLY A 34 -0.62 3.64 10.77
N LEU A 35 -1.29 3.94 9.65
CA LEU A 35 -2.53 4.72 9.64
C LEU A 35 -3.64 4.05 10.44
N PHE A 36 -3.87 2.75 10.23
CA PHE A 36 -4.87 2.00 10.98
C PHE A 36 -4.61 2.06 12.48
N HIS A 37 -3.38 1.81 12.92
CA HIS A 37 -3.03 1.88 14.34
C HIS A 37 -3.23 3.30 14.89
N LEU A 38 -2.80 4.35 14.17
CA LEU A 38 -3.02 5.73 14.56
C LEU A 38 -4.50 6.04 14.76
N PHE A 39 -5.34 5.73 13.78
CA PHE A 39 -6.77 6.05 13.82
C PHE A 39 -7.52 5.21 14.85
N ARG A 40 -7.09 3.96 15.05
CA ARG A 40 -7.64 3.08 16.08
C ARG A 40 -7.37 3.60 17.49
N LEU A 41 -6.22 4.23 17.74
CA LEU A 41 -5.91 4.83 19.05
C LEU A 41 -6.91 5.92 19.44
N VAL A 42 -7.51 6.59 18.46
CA VAL A 42 -8.49 7.66 18.67
C VAL A 42 -9.92 7.24 18.31
N GLY A 43 -10.17 5.94 18.06
CA GLY A 43 -11.50 5.39 17.77
C GLY A 43 -12.11 5.85 16.44
N ARG A 44 -11.26 6.18 15.46
CA ARG A 44 -11.64 6.73 14.15
C ARG A 44 -11.24 5.83 12.98
N GLU A 45 -10.91 4.56 13.23
CA GLU A 45 -10.46 3.63 12.19
C GLU A 45 -11.46 3.47 11.03
N SER A 46 -12.76 3.64 11.28
CA SER A 46 -13.81 3.59 10.26
C SER A 46 -13.67 4.65 9.15
N GLU A 47 -13.00 5.77 9.42
CA GLU A 47 -12.73 6.81 8.43
C GLU A 47 -11.77 6.32 7.33
N LEU A 48 -10.99 5.27 7.59
CA LEU A 48 -10.07 4.68 6.61
C LEU A 48 -10.70 3.53 5.79
N HIS A 49 -11.88 3.04 6.20
CA HIS A 49 -12.49 1.84 5.64
C HIS A 49 -12.93 2.03 4.18
N GLY A 50 -12.38 1.21 3.28
CA GLY A 50 -12.82 1.13 1.88
C GLY A 50 -12.48 2.36 1.03
N ILE A 51 -11.66 3.28 1.54
CA ILE A 51 -11.21 4.46 0.79
C ILE A 51 -9.71 4.38 0.46
N PRO A 52 -9.27 4.90 -0.71
CA PRO A 52 -7.85 5.00 -1.03
C PRO A 52 -7.10 5.84 0.00
N ASN A 53 -6.08 5.24 0.61
CA ASN A 53 -5.19 5.84 1.60
C ASN A 53 -3.72 5.88 1.15
N GLY A 54 -3.45 5.37 -0.05
CA GLY A 54 -2.13 5.40 -0.66
C GLY A 54 -2.19 5.04 -2.13
N PHE A 55 -1.13 5.37 -2.87
CA PHE A 55 -1.01 5.15 -4.29
C PHE A 55 0.37 4.61 -4.63
N SER A 56 0.46 3.74 -5.62
CA SER A 56 1.75 3.27 -6.11
C SER A 56 1.85 3.33 -7.62
N PHE A 57 3.07 3.61 -8.08
CA PHE A 57 3.43 3.63 -9.49
C PHE A 57 4.52 2.57 -9.71
N SER A 58 4.25 1.62 -10.58
CA SER A 58 5.24 0.66 -11.07
C SER A 58 5.48 0.97 -12.52
N HIS A 59 6.73 1.13 -12.95
CA HIS A 59 7.01 1.39 -14.36
C HIS A 59 8.28 0.71 -14.87
N SER A 60 8.33 0.52 -16.17
CA SER A 60 9.53 0.12 -16.92
C SER A 60 9.82 1.17 -18.00
N ASP A 61 10.68 0.81 -18.95
CA ASP A 61 10.93 1.59 -20.17
C ASP A 61 9.74 1.60 -21.14
N VAL A 62 8.75 0.71 -20.95
CA VAL A 62 7.61 0.55 -21.86
C VAL A 62 6.24 0.63 -21.20
N ASN A 63 6.09 0.23 -19.94
CA ASN A 63 4.78 0.13 -19.29
C ASN A 63 4.72 0.92 -17.98
N VAL A 64 3.52 1.37 -17.62
CA VAL A 64 3.19 1.99 -16.33
C VAL A 64 1.94 1.34 -15.78
N GLN A 65 1.96 1.05 -14.48
CA GLN A 65 0.82 0.61 -13.69
C GLN A 65 0.67 1.52 -12.47
N ILE A 66 -0.54 2.01 -12.25
CA ILE A 66 -0.90 2.86 -11.12
C ILE A 66 -1.97 2.14 -10.31
N LEU A 67 -1.73 1.95 -9.02
CA LEU A 67 -2.65 1.29 -8.10
C LEU A 67 -3.06 2.25 -6.97
N ALA A 68 -4.33 2.20 -6.55
CA ALA A 68 -4.79 2.70 -5.26
C ALA A 68 -4.64 1.59 -4.21
N HIS A 69 -4.27 1.96 -3.00
CA HIS A 69 -4.14 1.07 -1.85
C HIS A 69 -5.11 1.52 -0.77
N TYR A 70 -5.84 0.57 -0.20
CA TYR A 70 -6.85 0.82 0.82
C TYR A 70 -6.93 -0.33 1.82
N LEU A 71 -7.59 -0.10 2.94
CA LEU A 71 -7.87 -1.13 3.92
C LEU A 71 -9.38 -1.35 4.04
N VAL A 72 -9.75 -2.57 4.36
CA VAL A 72 -11.11 -2.95 4.73
C VAL A 72 -11.05 -3.48 6.15
N ILE A 73 -11.91 -2.95 7.01
CA ILE A 73 -12.05 -3.38 8.40
C ILE A 73 -13.09 -4.49 8.45
N THR A 74 -12.68 -5.67 8.88
CA THR A 74 -13.58 -6.83 9.02
C THR A 74 -14.47 -6.71 10.25
N ASP A 75 -15.46 -7.59 10.36
CA ASP A 75 -16.34 -7.67 11.53
C ASP A 75 -15.55 -7.91 12.84
N GLU A 76 -14.36 -8.52 12.76
CA GLU A 76 -13.44 -8.73 13.88
C GLU A 76 -12.62 -7.48 14.25
N LYS A 77 -12.91 -6.32 13.64
CA LYS A 77 -12.13 -5.07 13.77
C LYS A 77 -10.66 -5.22 13.39
N LYS A 78 -10.36 -6.11 12.45
CA LYS A 78 -9.02 -6.30 11.90
C LYS A 78 -8.92 -5.66 10.52
N PRO A 79 -7.78 -5.04 10.17
CA PRO A 79 -7.57 -4.49 8.84
C PRO A 79 -7.10 -5.59 7.87
N GLU A 80 -7.73 -5.63 6.70
CA GLU A 80 -7.23 -6.34 5.53
C GLU A 80 -6.81 -5.30 4.47
N TYR A 81 -5.74 -5.58 3.75
CA TYR A 81 -5.11 -4.62 2.84
C TYR A 81 -5.35 -5.02 1.40
N TYR A 82 -5.84 -4.08 0.61
CA TYR A 82 -6.24 -4.28 -0.77
C TYR A 82 -5.61 -3.24 -1.68
N GLN A 83 -5.53 -3.58 -2.96
CA GLN A 83 -5.09 -2.68 -4.01
C GLN A 83 -5.96 -2.84 -5.24
N GLU A 84 -6.26 -1.73 -5.92
CA GLU A 84 -7.04 -1.72 -7.15
C GLU A 84 -6.34 -0.94 -8.27
N PRO A 85 -6.40 -1.39 -9.53
CA PRO A 85 -5.83 -0.64 -10.64
C PRO A 85 -6.58 0.66 -10.94
N ILE A 86 -5.87 1.78 -10.89
CA ILE A 86 -6.34 3.06 -11.42
C ILE A 86 -6.07 3.14 -12.93
N ALA A 87 -4.86 2.75 -13.35
CA ALA A 87 -4.46 2.79 -14.75
C ALA A 87 -3.37 1.76 -15.05
N LYS A 88 -3.42 1.18 -16.26
CA LYS A 88 -2.37 0.34 -16.84
C LYS A 88 -2.21 0.73 -18.31
N PHE A 89 -1.02 1.16 -18.71
CA PHE A 89 -0.80 1.64 -20.08
C PHE A 89 0.67 1.54 -20.52
N GLY A 90 0.88 1.49 -21.84
CA GLY A 90 2.19 1.63 -22.45
C GLY A 90 2.58 3.10 -22.65
N ILE A 91 3.85 3.44 -22.42
CA ILE A 91 4.39 4.81 -22.58
C ILE A 91 4.58 5.16 -24.05
N ARG A 92 4.85 4.16 -24.91
CA ARG A 92 5.06 4.37 -26.34
C ARG A 92 3.76 4.82 -26.99
N LYS A 93 3.82 5.92 -27.75
CA LYS A 93 2.71 6.39 -28.58
C LYS A 93 2.31 5.32 -29.58
N THR A 94 1.02 5.03 -29.68
CA THR A 94 0.46 4.09 -30.65
C THR A 94 -0.56 4.79 -31.55
N VAL A 95 -1.07 4.07 -32.56
CA VAL A 95 -2.19 4.55 -33.39
C VAL A 95 -3.46 4.75 -32.56
N LEU A 96 -3.62 4.00 -31.46
CA LEU A 96 -4.78 4.07 -30.58
C LEU A 96 -4.73 5.26 -29.61
N GLY A 97 -3.55 5.85 -29.38
CA GLY A 97 -3.42 7.02 -28.51
C GLY A 97 -2.03 7.28 -27.97
N ASP A 98 -1.92 8.39 -27.24
CA ASP A 98 -0.73 8.84 -26.53
C ASP A 98 -1.07 8.97 -25.03
N HIS A 99 -0.57 8.02 -24.23
CA HIS A 99 -0.86 7.94 -22.80
C HIS A 99 0.22 8.56 -21.92
N ARG A 100 1.20 9.27 -22.52
CA ARG A 100 2.35 9.86 -21.79
C ARG A 100 1.94 10.79 -20.65
N TRP A 101 0.78 11.44 -20.77
CA TRP A 101 0.26 12.37 -19.77
C TRP A 101 -0.56 11.71 -18.66
N VAL A 102 -0.93 10.44 -18.77
CA VAL A 102 -1.82 9.78 -17.78
C VAL A 102 -1.18 9.77 -16.39
N ALA A 103 0.06 9.31 -16.27
CA ALA A 103 0.77 9.29 -14.98
C ALA A 103 0.88 10.71 -14.39
N TRP A 104 1.27 11.69 -15.21
CA TRP A 104 1.37 13.08 -14.79
C TRP A 104 0.03 13.61 -14.26
N THR A 105 -1.06 13.41 -14.99
CA THR A 105 -2.40 13.86 -14.59
C THR A 105 -2.82 13.21 -13.28
N VAL A 106 -2.61 11.90 -13.11
CA VAL A 106 -2.94 11.20 -11.86
C VAL A 106 -2.10 11.74 -10.71
N THR A 107 -0.79 11.90 -10.88
CA THR A 107 0.09 12.49 -9.86
C THR A 107 -0.36 13.90 -9.48
N ARG A 108 -0.71 14.75 -10.45
CA ARG A 108 -1.23 16.10 -10.17
C ARG A 108 -2.54 16.04 -9.40
N ASN A 109 -3.49 15.20 -9.78
CA ASN A 109 -4.75 15.06 -9.05
C ASN A 109 -4.52 14.59 -7.60
N ILE A 110 -3.60 13.64 -7.37
CA ILE A 110 -3.23 13.21 -6.01
C ILE A 110 -2.67 14.38 -5.21
N LEU A 111 -1.74 15.15 -5.79
CA LEU A 111 -1.06 16.24 -5.09
C LEU A 111 -1.90 17.51 -4.92
N ASP A 112 -2.78 17.81 -5.86
CA ASP A 112 -3.55 19.06 -5.88
C ASP A 112 -4.90 18.90 -5.19
N LEU A 113 -5.52 17.71 -5.24
CA LEU A 113 -6.87 17.48 -4.74
C LEU A 113 -6.90 16.58 -3.50
N TRP A 114 -6.16 15.47 -3.50
CA TRP A 114 -6.32 14.44 -2.48
C TRP A 114 -5.41 14.66 -1.25
N VAL A 115 -4.14 15.00 -1.46
CA VAL A 115 -3.14 15.05 -0.38
C VAL A 115 -3.47 16.08 0.69
N GLN A 116 -4.10 17.19 0.32
CA GLN A 116 -4.43 18.27 1.24
C GLN A 116 -5.46 17.82 2.28
N ASP A 117 -6.51 17.13 1.84
CA ASP A 117 -7.56 16.64 2.73
C ASP A 117 -7.08 15.41 3.52
N HIS A 118 -6.29 14.54 2.90
CA HIS A 118 -5.67 13.42 3.61
C HIS A 118 -4.69 13.89 4.70
N PHE A 119 -3.90 14.93 4.44
CA PHE A 119 -3.01 15.52 5.44
C PHE A 119 -3.78 16.09 6.64
N LYS A 120 -4.86 16.85 6.39
CA LYS A 120 -5.73 17.37 7.46
C LYS A 120 -6.37 16.24 8.27
N LEU A 121 -6.79 15.15 7.60
CA LEU A 121 -7.37 13.98 8.24
C LEU A 121 -6.38 13.35 9.24
N ILE A 122 -5.12 13.15 8.81
CA ILE A 122 -4.05 12.63 9.67
C ILE A 122 -3.75 13.59 10.82
N CYS A 123 -3.57 14.89 10.56
CA CYS A 123 -3.33 15.88 11.61
C CYS A 123 -4.45 15.87 12.66
N SER A 124 -5.69 15.81 12.22
CA SER A 124 -6.86 15.74 13.10
C SER A 124 -6.84 14.49 14.00
N ALA A 125 -6.36 13.35 13.51
CA ALA A 125 -6.19 12.16 14.34
C ALA A 125 -5.03 12.31 15.33
N ILE A 126 -3.90 12.90 14.90
CA ILE A 126 -2.73 13.16 15.75
C ILE A 126 -3.08 14.13 16.89
N ASP A 127 -3.83 15.19 16.61
CA ASP A 127 -4.22 16.19 17.61
C ASP A 127 -5.13 15.62 18.72
N MET A 128 -5.76 14.47 18.47
CA MET A 128 -6.60 13.75 19.44
C MET A 128 -5.81 12.73 20.28
N LEU A 129 -4.52 12.52 20.00
CA LEU A 129 -3.71 11.57 20.75
C LEU A 129 -3.52 12.04 22.20
N PRO A 130 -3.72 11.16 23.20
CA PRO A 130 -3.40 11.51 24.58
C PRO A 130 -1.91 11.81 24.76
N VAL A 131 -1.61 12.85 25.55
CA VAL A 131 -0.25 13.38 25.80
C VAL A 131 0.72 12.34 26.37
N ASN A 132 0.22 11.24 26.97
CA ASN A 132 1.01 10.21 27.63
C ASN A 132 1.04 8.86 26.87
N LEU A 133 0.91 8.87 25.53
CA LEU A 133 0.93 7.67 24.70
C LEU A 133 2.32 7.01 24.66
N ASN A 134 2.38 5.73 25.04
CA ASN A 134 3.58 4.91 24.91
C ASN A 134 3.39 3.90 23.77
N PHE A 135 4.00 4.16 22.61
CA PHE A 135 3.79 3.39 21.37
C PHE A 135 4.43 1.98 21.35
N LEU A 136 5.08 1.56 22.43
CA LEU A 136 5.94 0.36 22.46
C LEU A 136 5.27 -0.89 23.09
N SER A 137 3.96 -0.87 23.37
CA SER A 137 3.32 -1.89 24.21
C SER A 137 2.53 -2.99 23.49
N GLU A 138 2.55 -3.10 22.17
CA GLU A 138 1.92 -4.25 21.49
C GLU A 138 2.91 -5.42 21.33
N PRO A 139 2.67 -6.58 21.96
CA PRO A 139 3.45 -7.78 21.68
C PRO A 139 3.12 -8.27 20.26
N GLN A 140 4.15 -8.41 19.43
CA GLN A 140 4.04 -9.11 18.15
C GLN A 140 3.52 -10.54 18.39
N PRO A 141 2.56 -11.05 17.60
CA PRO A 141 2.21 -12.46 17.64
C PRO A 141 3.49 -13.24 17.35
N ARG A 142 3.91 -14.08 18.30
CA ARG A 142 4.97 -15.06 18.05
C ARG A 142 4.45 -16.01 16.99
N ASP A 143 5.20 -16.20 15.91
CA ASP A 143 4.98 -17.28 14.96
C ASP A 143 4.94 -18.61 15.74
N VAL A 144 3.75 -19.16 15.93
CA VAL A 144 3.57 -20.48 16.54
C VAL A 144 3.67 -21.50 15.42
N ASP A 145 4.78 -22.24 15.46
CA ASP A 145 4.99 -23.60 14.95
C ASP A 145 4.60 -23.91 13.49
N LEU A 146 5.56 -23.70 12.57
CA LEU A 146 5.63 -24.39 11.29
C LEU A 146 6.94 -25.19 11.19
N ILE A 147 7.18 -26.11 12.13
CA ILE A 147 8.10 -27.23 11.88
C ILE A 147 7.48 -28.51 12.45
N SER A 148 6.59 -29.13 11.69
CA SER A 148 6.38 -30.59 11.77
C SER A 148 5.65 -31.08 10.52
N SER A 149 6.43 -31.47 9.50
CA SER A 149 6.16 -32.66 8.66
C SER A 149 7.03 -32.67 7.41
N HIS A 150 8.28 -33.12 7.54
CA HIS A 150 8.94 -33.77 6.40
C HIS A 150 9.23 -35.23 6.73
N SER A 151 8.25 -36.05 6.35
CA SER A 151 8.42 -37.28 5.56
C SER A 151 9.66 -38.14 5.86
N ARG A 152 9.36 -39.22 6.57
CA ARG A 152 10.09 -40.49 6.69
C ARG A 152 10.53 -41.00 5.30
N ILE A 153 11.85 -41.03 5.04
CA ILE A 153 12.46 -41.82 3.95
C ILE A 153 13.14 -43.01 4.62
N GLY A 154 12.66 -44.23 4.33
CA GLY A 154 13.28 -45.48 4.78
C GLY A 154 14.50 -45.85 3.94
N PRO A 155 15.47 -46.61 4.49
CA PRO A 155 16.62 -47.05 3.72
C PRO A 155 16.25 -48.25 2.83
N ALA A 156 16.72 -48.22 1.59
CA ALA A 156 16.75 -49.37 0.71
C ALA A 156 17.88 -50.32 1.14
N SER A 157 17.56 -51.61 1.20
CA SER A 157 18.47 -52.74 1.31
C SER A 157 18.23 -53.66 0.14
#